data_AF-A0A4S8KTG7-F1
#
_entry.id   AF-A0A4S8KTG7-F1
#
_cell.length_a   1.000
_cell.length_b   1.000
_cell.length_c   1.000
_cell.angle_alpha   90.00
_cell.angle_beta   90.00
_cell.angle_gamma   90.00
#
_symmetry.space_group_name_H-M   'P 1'
#
loop_
_entity.id
_entity.type
_entity.pdbx_description
1 polymer ?
#
loop_
_entity_poly.entity_id
_entity_poly.type
_entity_poly.pdbx_seq_one_letter_code
_entity_poly.pdbx_strand_id
1 'polypeptide(L)'
;IYHGTVDVVMSLLGFAVVINSLILILASAVFFYGNVDGAGDAGLFDAYDLIKELVGPGAATIFALALLFAGQSSSIIATVAGQAVAEGFIRWRVSPIFRRLLTRLIAVIPSMAVAIALGRPGIDALLVASQVVLSVVLPFISFPLVYLTSKKSIMCVKEKELESQPEDTVLDYSNNLIVTLLAFGIWMVIVVANVYVIVTLGSG
;
A
#
# COMPACT_ATOMS: atom_id res chain seq x y z
N ILE A 1 7.96 -13.88 -17.38
CA ILE A 1 8.32 -13.63 -15.95
C ILE A 1 9.32 -12.48 -15.84
N TYR A 2 10.50 -12.57 -16.48
CA TYR A 2 11.54 -11.54 -16.39
C TYR A 2 11.07 -10.10 -16.70
N HIS A 3 10.27 -9.88 -17.75
CA HIS A 3 9.74 -8.55 -18.07
C HIS A 3 8.88 -7.97 -16.95
N GLY A 4 8.00 -8.77 -16.34
CA GLY A 4 7.15 -8.32 -15.24
C GLY A 4 7.95 -8.04 -13.97
N THR A 5 8.95 -8.86 -13.65
CA THR A 5 9.84 -8.62 -12.51
C THR A 5 10.62 -7.32 -12.67
N VAL A 6 11.19 -7.07 -13.85
CA VAL A 6 11.93 -5.82 -14.13
C VAL A 6 11.01 -4.61 -14.02
N ASP A 7 9.80 -4.67 -14.57
CA ASP A 7 8.83 -3.57 -14.51
C ASP A 7 8.43 -3.24 -13.06
N VAL A 8 8.12 -4.26 -12.25
CA VAL A 8 7.78 -4.08 -10.83
C VAL A 8 8.96 -3.55 -10.03
N VAL A 9 10.18 -4.07 -10.24
CA VAL A 9 11.38 -3.62 -9.52
C VAL A 9 11.72 -2.17 -9.89
N MET A 10 11.69 -1.82 -11.18
CA MET A 10 11.94 -0.45 -11.64
C MET A 10 10.88 0.53 -11.11
N SER A 11 9.61 0.12 -11.09
CA SER A 11 8.52 0.95 -10.56
C SER A 11 8.66 1.17 -9.05
N LEU A 12 8.96 0.12 -8.28
CA LEU A 12 9.09 0.23 -6.82
C LEU A 12 10.37 0.96 -6.42
N LEU A 13 11.54 0.55 -6.93
CA LEU A 13 12.83 1.13 -6.53
C LEU A 13 13.15 2.45 -7.24
N GLY A 14 12.76 2.59 -8.51
CA GLY A 14 13.07 3.78 -9.30
C GLY A 14 12.11 4.94 -9.09
N PHE A 15 10.82 4.65 -8.85
CA PHE A 15 9.80 5.69 -8.70
C PHE A 15 9.26 5.79 -7.28
N ALA A 16 8.73 4.70 -6.71
CA ALA A 16 8.05 4.77 -5.41
C ALA A 16 9.00 5.15 -4.26
N VAL A 17 10.20 4.58 -4.20
CA VAL A 17 11.21 4.94 -3.18
C VAL A 17 11.62 6.41 -3.29
N VAL A 18 11.80 6.92 -4.52
CA VAL A 18 12.16 8.33 -4.74
C VAL A 18 11.08 9.26 -4.24
N ILE A 19 9.81 9.01 -4.59
CA ILE A 19 8.67 9.82 -4.13
C ILE A 19 8.53 9.77 -2.60
N ASN A 20 8.61 8.58 -1.99
CA ASN A 20 8.54 8.45 -0.53
C ASN A 20 9.69 9.20 0.16
N SER A 21 10.90 9.15 -0.42
CA SER A 21 12.05 9.89 0.09
C SER A 21 11.88 11.40 -0.03
N LEU A 22 11.33 11.89 -1.15
CA LEU A 22 11.02 13.31 -1.35
C LEU A 22 10.00 13.82 -0.32
N ILE A 23 8.96 13.04 -0.02
CA ILE A 23 7.97 13.38 1.01
C ILE A 23 8.62 13.43 2.40
N LEU A 24 9.50 12.48 2.73
CA LEU A 24 10.23 12.48 4.01
C LEU A 24 11.20 13.66 4.14
N ILE A 25 11.91 14.01 3.07
CA ILE A 25 12.80 15.18 3.04
C ILE A 25 11.98 16.46 3.23
N LEU A 26 10.83 16.57 2.55
CA LEU A 26 9.91 17.70 2.71
C LEU A 26 9.40 17.78 4.16
N ALA A 27 8.93 16.68 4.73
CA ALA A 27 8.45 16.63 6.12
C ALA A 27 9.55 17.00 7.12
N SER A 28 10.78 16.51 6.90
CA SER A 28 11.93 16.85 7.74
C SER A 28 12.32 18.33 7.62
N ALA A 29 12.28 18.90 6.42
CA ALA A 29 12.58 20.32 6.21
C ALA A 29 11.51 21.20 6.87
N VAL A 30 10.24 20.80 6.76
CA VAL A 30 9.10 21.42 7.44
C VAL A 30 9.28 21.43 8.95
N PHE A 31 9.58 20.27 9.55
CA PHE A 31 9.69 20.14 11.01
C PHE A 31 10.91 20.86 11.59
N PHE A 32 12.03 20.90 10.86
CA PHE A 32 13.29 21.47 11.37
C PHE A 32 13.46 22.97 11.08
N TYR A 33 12.92 23.48 9.96
CA TYR A 33 13.08 24.89 9.57
C TYR A 33 11.80 25.73 9.72
N GLY A 34 10.63 25.10 9.80
CA GLY A 34 9.41 25.81 10.18
C GLY A 34 9.48 26.16 11.66
N ASN A 35 9.22 27.42 12.04
CA ASN A 35 9.05 27.85 13.43
C ASN A 35 7.75 27.28 14.03
N VAL A 36 7.58 25.96 13.96
CA VAL A 36 6.48 25.25 14.62
C VAL A 36 6.95 25.00 16.06
N ASP A 37 6.68 25.98 16.93
CA ASP A 37 6.85 25.83 18.37
C ASP A 37 5.84 24.78 18.87
N GLY A 38 6.25 23.52 18.78
CA GLY A 38 5.46 22.37 19.18
C GLY A 38 5.78 21.17 18.31
N ALA A 39 6.18 20.07 18.95
CA ALA A 39 6.26 18.75 18.35
C ALA A 39 4.85 18.21 18.00
N GLY A 40 4.04 18.99 17.29
CA GLY A 40 2.73 18.59 16.77
C GLY A 40 2.89 17.82 15.47
N ASP A 41 2.06 16.80 15.29
CA ASP A 41 2.00 15.94 14.09
C ASP A 41 2.09 16.77 12.81
N ALA A 42 3.09 16.49 11.96
CA ALA A 42 3.19 17.10 10.64
C ALA A 42 2.07 16.56 9.74
N GLY A 43 0.92 17.25 9.78
CA GLY A 43 -0.29 16.86 9.08
C GLY A 43 -0.24 17.15 7.58
N LEU A 44 -1.22 16.62 6.85
CA LEU A 44 -1.38 16.88 5.42
C LEU A 44 -1.58 18.38 5.14
N PHE A 45 -2.28 19.06 6.04
CA PHE A 45 -2.58 20.48 5.93
C PHE A 45 -1.37 21.36 6.21
N ASP A 46 -0.54 20.97 7.19
CA ASP A 46 0.68 21.70 7.52
C ASP A 46 1.68 21.63 6.36
N ALA A 47 1.78 20.48 5.70
CA ALA A 47 2.58 20.35 4.48
C ALA A 47 2.11 21.31 3.37
N TYR A 48 0.80 21.48 3.17
CA TYR A 48 0.26 22.44 2.20
C TYR A 48 0.57 23.89 2.57
N ASP A 49 0.32 24.28 3.82
CA ASP A 49 0.50 25.65 4.30
C ASP A 49 1.99 26.05 4.25
N LEU A 50 2.91 25.12 4.53
CA LEU A 50 4.35 25.39 4.43
C LEU A 50 4.88 25.43 2.99
N ILE A 51 4.40 24.56 2.09
CA ILE A 51 4.75 24.70 0.66
C ILE A 51 4.30 26.07 0.16
N LYS A 52 3.13 26.53 0.60
CA LYS A 52 2.59 27.85 0.23
C LYS A 52 3.47 28.99 0.77
N GLU A 53 3.99 28.88 1.99
CA GLU A 53 4.82 29.91 2.61
C GLU A 53 6.26 29.94 2.05
N LEU A 54 6.90 28.77 1.92
CA LEU A 54 8.31 28.68 1.52
C LEU A 54 8.53 28.77 0.01
N VAL A 55 7.64 28.15 -0.78
CA VAL A 55 7.80 28.04 -2.24
C VAL A 55 6.83 28.96 -2.98
N GLY A 56 5.64 29.16 -2.42
CA GLY A 56 4.62 30.07 -2.94
C GLY A 56 3.30 29.36 -3.28
N PRO A 57 2.24 30.13 -3.54
CA PRO A 57 0.89 29.61 -3.75
C PRO A 57 0.77 28.69 -4.96
N GLY A 58 1.58 28.89 -6.01
CA GLY A 58 1.58 28.03 -7.20
C GLY A 58 2.09 26.60 -6.93
N ALA A 59 3.07 26.44 -6.03
CA ALA A 59 3.56 25.11 -5.66
C ALA A 59 2.54 24.37 -4.78
N ALA A 60 1.86 25.11 -3.88
CA ALA A 60 0.83 24.54 -3.02
C ALA A 60 -0.39 24.04 -3.83
N THR A 61 -0.80 24.76 -4.88
CA THR A 61 -1.88 24.28 -5.77
C THR A 61 -1.48 23.04 -6.56
N ILE A 62 -0.22 22.95 -7.03
CA ILE A 62 0.31 21.73 -7.67
C ILE A 62 0.29 20.56 -6.68
N PHE A 63 0.68 20.76 -5.43
CA PHE A 63 0.62 19.72 -4.39
C PHE A 63 -0.83 19.25 -4.15
N ALA A 64 -1.78 20.16 -4.02
CA ALA A 64 -3.20 19.82 -3.87
C ALA A 64 -3.75 19.05 -5.08
N LEU A 65 -3.36 19.44 -6.31
CA LEU A 65 -3.72 18.71 -7.52
C LEU A 65 -3.06 17.33 -7.56
N ALA A 66 -1.81 17.20 -7.14
CA ALA A 66 -1.12 15.92 -7.06
C ALA A 66 -1.82 14.95 -6.09
N LEU A 67 -2.26 15.43 -4.91
CA LEU A 67 -3.06 14.65 -3.98
C LEU A 67 -4.40 14.21 -4.58
N LEU A 68 -5.06 15.09 -5.34
CA LEU A 68 -6.31 14.77 -6.03
C LEU A 68 -6.10 13.65 -7.06
N PHE A 69 -5.05 13.74 -7.89
CA PHE A 69 -4.71 12.72 -8.87
C PHE A 69 -4.30 11.39 -8.21
N ALA A 70 -3.52 11.44 -7.11
CA ALA A 70 -3.17 10.25 -6.33
C ALA A 70 -4.42 9.54 -5.79
N GLY A 71 -5.40 10.30 -5.29
CA GLY A 71 -6.69 9.77 -4.83
C GLY A 71 -7.50 9.11 -5.95
N GLN A 72 -7.49 9.67 -7.17
CA GLN A 72 -8.15 9.04 -8.32
C GLN A 72 -7.46 7.72 -8.72
N SER A 73 -6.13 7.72 -8.76
CA SER A 73 -5.34 6.51 -9.08
C SER A 73 -5.61 5.38 -8.08
N SER A 74 -5.54 5.68 -6.79
CA SER A 74 -5.83 4.72 -5.72
C SER A 74 -7.25 4.14 -5.81
N SER A 75 -8.25 4.97 -6.16
CA SER A 75 -9.62 4.50 -6.34
C SER A 75 -9.75 3.46 -7.46
N ILE A 76 -9.01 3.60 -8.56
CA ILE A 76 -9.05 2.65 -9.68
C ILE A 76 -8.42 1.32 -9.24
N ILE A 77 -7.21 1.38 -8.65
CA ILE A 77 -6.50 0.19 -8.16
C ILE A 77 -7.34 -0.57 -7.13
N ALA A 78 -7.99 0.15 -6.19
CA ALA A 78 -8.87 -0.45 -5.19
C ALA A 78 -10.06 -1.20 -5.83
N THR A 79 -10.65 -0.68 -6.91
CA THR A 79 -11.75 -1.38 -7.59
C THR A 79 -11.31 -2.66 -8.29
N VAL A 80 -10.14 -2.65 -8.93
CA VAL A 80 -9.59 -3.82 -9.62
C VAL A 80 -9.13 -4.88 -8.61
N ALA A 81 -8.41 -4.48 -7.57
CA ALA A 81 -7.99 -5.39 -6.49
C ALA A 81 -9.20 -5.98 -5.75
N GLY A 82 -10.18 -5.13 -5.41
CA GLY A 82 -11.43 -5.57 -4.79
C GLY A 82 -12.23 -6.53 -5.69
N GLN A 83 -12.14 -6.38 -7.01
CA GLN A 83 -12.71 -7.34 -7.95
C GLN A 83 -12.03 -8.69 -7.90
N ALA A 84 -10.70 -8.72 -7.97
CA ALA A 84 -9.93 -9.96 -7.87
C ALA A 84 -10.23 -10.72 -6.57
N VAL A 85 -10.29 -10.01 -5.44
CA VAL A 85 -10.58 -10.62 -4.13
C VAL A 85 -12.03 -11.11 -4.03
N ALA A 86 -13.00 -10.29 -4.43
CA ALA A 86 -14.42 -10.65 -4.30
C ALA A 86 -14.82 -11.82 -5.21
N GLU A 87 -14.26 -11.90 -6.41
CA GLU A 87 -14.51 -13.03 -7.33
C GLU A 87 -13.73 -14.28 -6.92
N GLY A 88 -12.49 -14.12 -6.45
CA GLY A 88 -11.64 -15.24 -6.03
C GLY A 88 -12.12 -15.91 -4.73
N PHE A 89 -12.39 -15.11 -3.69
CA PHE A 89 -12.71 -15.64 -2.35
C PHE A 89 -14.20 -15.75 -2.05
N ILE A 90 -15.00 -14.76 -2.45
CA ILE A 90 -16.42 -14.64 -2.08
C ILE A 90 -17.34 -15.13 -3.22
N ARG A 91 -16.78 -15.37 -4.42
CA ARG A 91 -17.53 -15.69 -5.66
C ARG A 91 -18.68 -14.70 -5.92
N TRP A 92 -18.52 -13.46 -5.48
CA TRP A 92 -19.54 -12.43 -5.59
C TRP A 92 -19.29 -11.56 -6.81
N ARG A 93 -20.19 -11.65 -7.80
CA ARG A 93 -20.16 -10.84 -9.01
C ARG A 93 -21.21 -9.73 -8.91
N VAL A 94 -20.75 -8.50 -8.69
CA VAL A 94 -21.56 -7.28 -8.75
C VAL A 94 -21.02 -6.37 -9.83
N SER A 95 -21.90 -5.53 -10.39
CA SER A 95 -21.51 -4.53 -11.39
C SER A 95 -20.34 -3.67 -10.87
N PRO A 96 -19.31 -3.40 -11.71
CA PRO A 96 -18.15 -2.57 -11.34
C PRO A 96 -18.54 -1.20 -10.78
N ILE A 97 -19.61 -0.61 -11.32
CA ILE A 97 -20.12 0.71 -10.91
C ILE A 97 -20.69 0.65 -9.50
N PHE A 98 -21.50 -0.37 -9.21
CA PHE A 98 -22.09 -0.55 -7.89
C PHE A 98 -21.01 -0.81 -6.83
N ARG A 99 -20.02 -1.66 -7.16
CA ARG A 99 -18.87 -1.93 -6.27
C ARG A 99 -18.06 -0.67 -6.00
N ARG A 100 -17.81 0.16 -7.02
CA ARG A 100 -17.11 1.45 -6.88
C ARG A 100 -17.89 2.45 -6.02
N LEU A 101 -19.20 2.55 -6.22
CA LEU A 101 -20.05 3.44 -5.42
C LEU A 101 -20.08 3.00 -3.96
N LEU A 102 -20.29 1.70 -3.70
CA LEU A 102 -20.35 1.15 -2.35
C LEU A 102 -19.04 1.34 -1.58
N THR A 103 -17.90 0.96 -2.18
CA THR A 103 -16.58 1.12 -1.56
C THR A 103 -16.24 2.60 -1.30
N ARG A 104 -16.61 3.51 -2.22
CA ARG A 104 -16.44 4.95 -2.01
C ARG A 104 -17.34 5.48 -0.91
N LEU A 105 -18.60 5.06 -0.82
CA LEU A 105 -19.51 5.51 0.24
C LEU A 105 -19.01 5.05 1.61
N ILE A 106 -18.57 3.80 1.73
CA ILE A 106 -18.02 3.25 2.99
C ILE A 106 -16.75 4.01 3.41
N ALA A 107 -15.92 4.48 2.46
CA ALA A 107 -14.74 5.27 2.78
C ALA A 107 -15.05 6.74 3.08
N VAL A 108 -15.92 7.37 2.28
CA VAL A 108 -16.18 8.82 2.35
C VAL A 108 -17.10 9.18 3.51
N ILE A 109 -18.12 8.37 3.83
CA ILE A 109 -19.08 8.70 4.89
C ILE A 109 -18.38 8.84 6.26
N PRO A 110 -17.56 7.87 6.73
CA PRO A 110 -16.85 8.01 8.00
C PRO A 110 -15.83 9.16 7.96
N SER A 111 -15.10 9.30 6.84
CA SER A 111 -14.13 10.38 6.68
C SER A 111 -14.78 11.76 6.74
N MET A 112 -15.96 11.92 6.14
CA MET A 112 -16.73 13.17 6.16
C MET A 112 -17.34 13.45 7.53
N ALA A 113 -17.82 12.42 8.22
CA ALA A 113 -18.30 12.56 9.60
C ALA A 113 -17.18 13.05 10.54
N VAL A 114 -15.98 12.46 10.44
CA VAL A 114 -14.79 12.89 11.19
C VAL A 114 -14.37 14.31 10.81
N ALA A 115 -14.37 14.64 9.51
CA ALA A 115 -14.03 15.98 9.05
C ALA A 115 -14.96 17.07 9.61
N ILE A 116 -16.26 16.78 9.69
CA ILE A 116 -17.25 17.72 10.24
C ILE A 116 -17.13 17.85 11.77
N ALA A 117 -16.88 16.75 12.47
CA ALA A 117 -16.86 16.73 13.93
C ALA A 117 -15.51 17.17 14.55
N LEU A 118 -14.38 16.78 13.94
CA LEU A 118 -13.02 16.99 14.49
C LEU A 118 -12.13 17.89 13.61
N GLY A 119 -12.54 18.25 12.39
CA GLY A 119 -11.76 19.13 11.52
C GLY A 119 -10.43 18.53 11.06
N ARG A 120 -9.40 19.38 10.87
CA ARG A 120 -8.07 19.00 10.33
C ARG A 120 -7.38 17.91 11.17
N PRO A 121 -7.26 18.03 12.51
CA PRO A 121 -6.56 17.03 13.32
C PRO A 121 -7.23 15.64 13.26
N GLY A 122 -8.56 15.61 13.17
CA GLY A 122 -9.29 14.35 13.01
C GLY A 122 -9.02 13.67 11.67
N ILE A 123 -8.86 14.44 10.58
CA ILE A 123 -8.52 13.89 9.26
C ILE A 123 -7.10 13.33 9.27
N ASP A 124 -6.13 14.06 9.83
CA ASP A 124 -4.74 13.59 9.90
C ASP A 124 -4.64 12.32 10.76
N ALA A 125 -5.31 12.28 11.91
CA ALA A 125 -5.41 11.06 12.73
C ALA A 125 -6.05 9.89 11.97
N LEU A 126 -7.11 10.14 11.18
CA LEU A 126 -7.75 9.11 10.36
C LEU A 126 -6.83 8.60 9.25
N LEU A 127 -6.03 9.48 8.63
CA LEU A 127 -5.04 9.12 7.63
C LEU A 127 -3.96 8.21 8.22
N VAL A 128 -3.43 8.54 9.40
CA VAL A 128 -2.43 7.72 10.11
C VAL A 128 -3.06 6.39 10.56
N ALA A 129 -4.25 6.42 11.15
CA ALA A 129 -4.96 5.22 11.58
C ALA A 129 -5.22 4.26 10.40
N SER A 130 -5.52 4.78 9.21
CA SER A 130 -5.69 3.96 8.00
C SER A 130 -4.42 3.20 7.63
N GLN A 131 -3.24 3.80 7.83
CA GLN A 131 -1.96 3.12 7.61
C GLN A 131 -1.70 2.02 8.64
N VAL A 132 -2.07 2.26 9.91
CA VAL A 132 -1.95 1.26 10.97
C VAL A 132 -2.87 0.07 10.68
N VAL A 133 -4.12 0.30 10.28
CA VAL A 133 -5.04 -0.79 9.91
C VAL A 133 -4.47 -1.61 8.75
N LEU A 134 -3.90 -0.94 7.74
CA LEU A 134 -3.25 -1.64 6.62
C LEU A 134 -2.07 -2.48 7.11
N SER A 135 -1.22 -1.95 7.98
CA SER A 135 -0.06 -2.68 8.50
C SER A 135 -0.49 -3.94 9.24
N VAL A 136 -1.55 -3.89 10.05
CA VAL A 136 -2.08 -5.03 10.81
C VAL A 136 -2.59 -6.14 9.88
N VAL A 137 -3.16 -5.77 8.73
CA VAL A 137 -3.69 -6.74 7.75
C VAL A 137 -2.57 -7.42 6.94
N LEU A 138 -1.44 -6.75 6.72
CA LEU A 138 -0.34 -7.26 5.88
C LEU A 138 0.19 -8.64 6.28
N PRO A 139 0.48 -8.96 7.57
CA PRO A 139 0.93 -10.29 7.98
C PRO A 139 -0.01 -11.43 7.58
N PHE A 140 -1.32 -11.21 7.68
CA PHE A 140 -2.33 -12.23 7.40
C PHE A 140 -2.46 -12.52 5.90
N ILE A 141 -2.19 -11.53 5.04
CA ILE A 141 -2.19 -11.69 3.58
C ILE A 141 -0.86 -12.25 3.09
N SER A 142 0.26 -11.78 3.65
CA SER A 142 1.60 -12.17 3.22
C SER A 142 1.98 -13.59 3.62
N PHE A 143 1.56 -14.08 4.79
CA PHE A 143 1.82 -15.47 5.22
C PHE A 143 1.35 -16.53 4.20
N PRO A 144 0.05 -16.58 3.80
CA PRO A 144 -0.41 -17.56 2.82
C PRO A 144 0.26 -17.33 1.45
N LEU A 145 0.56 -16.09 1.06
CA LEU A 145 1.26 -15.81 -0.18
C LEU A 145 2.66 -16.45 -0.21
N VAL A 146 3.46 -16.26 0.84
CA VAL A 146 4.80 -16.85 0.95
C VAL A 146 4.74 -18.37 1.04
N TYR A 147 3.78 -18.91 1.80
CA TYR A 147 3.57 -20.36 1.93
C TYR A 147 3.20 -21.02 0.60
N LEU A 148 2.23 -20.45 -0.13
CA LEU A 148 1.76 -21.00 -1.40
C LEU A 148 2.82 -20.89 -2.50
N THR A 149 3.56 -19.79 -2.54
CA THR A 149 4.66 -19.58 -3.52
C THR A 149 5.89 -20.44 -3.25
N SER A 150 6.06 -20.93 -2.03
CA SER A 150 7.15 -21.85 -1.66
C SER A 150 6.78 -23.33 -1.82
N LYS A 151 5.50 -23.64 -2.11
CA LYS A 151 5.03 -25.03 -2.20
C LYS A 151 5.09 -25.56 -3.64
N LYS A 152 5.99 -26.52 -3.87
CA LYS A 152 6.16 -27.23 -5.16
C LYS A 152 4.88 -27.84 -5.72
N SER A 153 4.02 -28.36 -4.85
CA SER A 153 2.76 -28.95 -5.31
C SER A 153 1.79 -27.94 -5.95
N ILE A 154 2.02 -26.64 -5.78
CA ILE A 154 1.15 -25.56 -6.27
C ILE A 154 1.83 -24.79 -7.42
N MET A 155 3.15 -24.61 -7.35
CA MET A 155 3.92 -23.84 -8.33
C MET A 155 4.56 -24.68 -9.45
N CYS A 156 4.39 -26.01 -9.46
CA CYS A 156 4.80 -26.85 -10.59
C CYS A 156 3.75 -26.84 -11.70
N VAL A 157 4.17 -26.51 -12.92
CA VAL A 157 3.36 -26.61 -14.13
C VAL A 157 3.84 -27.81 -14.94
N LYS A 158 2.91 -28.70 -15.30
CA LYS A 158 3.20 -29.77 -16.26
C LYS A 158 3.02 -29.18 -17.66
N GLU A 159 4.10 -29.11 -18.43
CA GLU A 159 4.03 -28.72 -19.82
C GLU A 159 3.39 -29.87 -20.61
N LYS A 160 2.30 -29.63 -21.33
CA LYS A 160 1.75 -30.64 -22.24
C LYS A 160 2.58 -30.63 -23.52
N GLU A 161 3.16 -31.78 -23.83
CA GLU A 161 3.93 -32.08 -25.05
C GLU A 161 3.29 -31.43 -26.29
N LEU A 162 4.00 -30.50 -26.92
CA LEU A 162 3.95 -30.38 -28.37
C LEU A 162 4.86 -31.49 -28.91
N GLU A 163 4.25 -32.42 -29.63
CA GLU A 163 4.82 -33.63 -30.24
C GLU A 163 6.34 -33.61 -30.40
N SER A 164 7.05 -34.55 -29.73
CA SER A 164 8.29 -35.24 -30.14
C SER A 164 9.43 -35.45 -29.10
N GLN A 165 9.20 -35.47 -27.78
CA GLN A 165 10.17 -36.01 -26.82
C GLN A 165 9.49 -36.76 -25.65
N PRO A 166 9.97 -37.95 -25.24
CA PRO A 166 9.31 -38.80 -24.24
C PRO A 166 9.86 -38.53 -22.82
N GLU A 167 9.59 -37.35 -22.27
CA GLU A 167 9.78 -37.10 -20.84
C GLU A 167 8.85 -35.96 -20.41
N ASP A 168 7.93 -36.24 -19.48
CA ASP A 168 7.08 -35.24 -18.81
C ASP A 168 7.96 -34.18 -18.10
N THR A 169 8.41 -33.14 -18.81
CA THR A 169 9.18 -32.05 -18.21
C THR A 169 8.26 -31.20 -17.32
N VAL A 170 8.29 -31.49 -16.02
CA VAL A 170 7.64 -30.67 -15.00
C VAL A 170 8.51 -29.44 -14.76
N LEU A 171 8.01 -28.25 -15.13
CA LEU A 171 8.69 -27.00 -14.84
C LEU A 171 8.31 -26.51 -13.45
N ASP A 172 9.28 -26.49 -12.54
CA ASP A 172 9.13 -26.01 -11.16
C ASP A 172 9.37 -24.49 -11.09
N TYR A 173 8.32 -23.71 -10.83
CA TYR A 173 8.40 -22.26 -10.61
C TYR A 173 8.43 -21.89 -9.11
N SER A 174 8.64 -22.85 -8.22
CA SER A 174 8.66 -22.58 -6.78
C SER A 174 9.84 -21.71 -6.38
N ASN A 175 9.65 -20.93 -5.31
CA ASN A 175 10.74 -20.15 -4.74
C ASN A 175 11.90 -21.05 -4.30
N ASN A 176 13.12 -20.61 -4.63
CA ASN A 176 14.34 -21.21 -4.08
C ASN A 176 14.38 -21.04 -2.56
N LEU A 177 15.06 -21.96 -1.88
CA LEU A 177 15.17 -21.96 -0.42
C LEU A 177 15.68 -20.61 0.14
N ILE A 178 16.61 -19.95 -0.55
CA ILE A 178 17.11 -18.62 -0.17
C ILE A 178 15.99 -17.58 -0.24
N VAL A 179 15.21 -17.57 -1.32
CA VAL A 179 14.10 -16.62 -1.51
C VAL A 179 13.01 -16.88 -0.48
N THR A 180 12.69 -18.14 -0.20
CA THR A 180 11.73 -18.51 0.84
C THR A 180 12.22 -18.07 2.22
N LEU A 181 13.48 -18.31 2.57
CA LEU A 181 14.05 -17.91 3.86
C LEU A 181 14.05 -16.38 4.02
N LEU A 182 14.46 -15.65 2.98
CA LEU A 182 14.39 -14.18 2.96
C LEU A 182 12.96 -13.67 3.10
N ALA A 183 12.00 -14.28 2.39
CA ALA A 183 10.58 -13.90 2.46
C ALA A 183 10.00 -14.13 3.86
N PHE A 184 10.32 -15.26 4.51
CA PHE A 184 9.95 -15.51 5.90
C PHE A 184 10.65 -14.56 6.88
N GLY A 185 11.91 -14.19 6.62
CA GLY A 185 12.62 -13.18 7.40
C GLY A 185 11.95 -11.81 7.34
N ILE A 186 11.61 -11.34 6.13
CA ILE A 186 10.86 -10.08 5.93
C ILE A 186 9.49 -10.17 6.62
N TRP A 187 8.78 -11.28 6.46
CA TRP A 187 7.49 -11.50 7.12
C TRP A 187 7.60 -11.41 8.64
N MET A 188 8.63 -12.02 9.24
CA MET A 188 8.89 -11.96 10.68
C MET A 188 9.14 -10.52 11.14
N VAL A 189 9.95 -9.75 10.39
CA VAL A 189 10.18 -8.33 10.69
C VAL A 189 8.88 -7.54 10.65
N ILE A 190 8.04 -7.75 9.64
CA ILE A 190 6.72 -7.10 9.54
C ILE A 190 5.84 -7.46 10.74
N VAL A 191 5.81 -8.73 11.15
CA VAL A 191 5.03 -9.17 12.32
C VAL A 191 5.52 -8.51 13.60
N VAL A 192 6.83 -8.50 13.84
CA VAL A 192 7.42 -7.87 15.04
C VAL A 192 7.13 -6.38 15.06
N ALA A 193 7.32 -5.68 13.94
CA ALA A 193 7.01 -4.26 13.82
C ALA A 193 5.52 -3.97 14.07
N ASN A 194 4.61 -4.80 13.56
CA ASN A 194 3.18 -4.64 13.78
C ASN A 194 2.78 -4.90 15.23
N VAL A 195 3.31 -5.95 15.85
CA VAL A 195 3.08 -6.24 17.27
C VAL A 195 3.59 -5.08 18.12
N TYR A 196 4.78 -4.55 17.82
CA TYR A 196 5.31 -3.38 18.51
C TYR A 196 4.39 -2.17 18.39
N VAL A 197 3.91 -1.85 17.19
CA VAL A 197 2.98 -0.73 16.96
C VAL A 197 1.67 -0.92 17.71
N ILE A 198 1.08 -2.12 17.67
CA ILE A 198 -0.17 -2.42 18.39
C ILE A 198 0.03 -2.30 19.90
N VAL A 199 1.14 -2.82 20.44
CA VAL A 199 1.45 -2.74 21.87
C VAL A 199 1.65 -1.29 22.29
N THR A 200 2.37 -0.51 21.49
CA THR A 200 2.63 0.90 21.76
C THR A 200 1.31 1.70 21.77
N LEU A 201 0.47 1.53 20.74
CA LEU A 201 -0.86 2.15 20.66
C LEU A 201 -1.79 1.68 21.78
N GLY A 202 -1.68 0.43 22.22
CA GLY A 202 -2.45 -0.11 23.33
C GLY A 202 -1.97 0.37 24.69
N SER A 203 -0.72 0.85 24.79
CA SER A 203 -0.11 1.32 26.03
C SER A 203 -0.22 2.84 26.26
N GLY A 204 -0.66 3.62 25.27
CA GLY A 204 -0.89 5.07 25.39
C GLY A 204 -0.54 5.83 24.13
#